data_AF-A0ABD0YK64-F1
#
_entry.id   AF-A0ABD0YK64-F1
#
_cell.length_a   1.000
_cell.length_b   1.000
_cell.length_c   1.000
_cell.angle_alpha   90.00
_cell.angle_beta   90.00
_cell.angle_gamma   90.00
#
_symmetry.space_group_name_H-M   'P 1'
#
loop_
_entity.id
_entity.type
_entity.pdbx_description
1 polymer ?
#
loop_
_entity_poly.entity_id
_entity_poly.type
_entity_poly.pdbx_seq_one_letter_code
_entity_poly.pdbx_strand_id
1 'polypeptide(L)'
;MMKISGFVPQHDLTIDSLTVLEHMQMMARLKMDRYLNATHRTQRILSLISELGIVKCTHTKLAELSGGEKKRVSLAVQVSFFFLSKYFSDHKTQPVLRTGN
;
A
#
# COMPACT_ATOMS: atom_id res chain seq x y z
N MET A 1 34.84 0.84 11.45
CA MET A 1 33.48 1.42 11.49
C MET A 1 32.77 1.08 10.19
N MET A 2 31.71 0.25 10.22
CA MET A 2 30.90 -0.03 9.03
C MET A 2 29.95 1.15 8.79
N LYS A 3 30.09 1.84 7.66
CA LYS A 3 29.12 2.85 7.21
C LYS A 3 27.97 2.12 6.53
N ILE A 4 26.79 2.16 7.16
CA ILE A 4 25.55 1.70 6.53
C ILE A 4 25.04 2.85 5.66
N SER A 5 25.27 2.76 4.35
CA SER A 5 24.69 3.66 3.36
C SER A 5 23.33 3.12 2.91
N GLY A 6 22.25 3.82 3.27
CA GLY A 6 20.91 3.54 2.77
C GLY A 6 20.70 4.17 1.40
N PHE A 7 20.45 3.35 0.37
CA PHE A 7 20.09 3.82 -0.96
C PHE A 7 18.58 4.07 -1.04
N VAL A 8 18.18 5.30 -1.36
CA VAL A 8 16.78 5.64 -1.64
C VAL A 8 16.64 5.89 -3.14
N PRO A 9 15.94 5.02 -3.89
CA PRO A 9 15.73 5.23 -5.31
C PRO A 9 14.89 6.49 -5.56
N GLN A 10 15.36 7.34 -6.49
CA GLN A 10 14.74 8.63 -6.81
C GLN A 10 13.46 8.49 -7.66
N HIS A 11 13.32 7.34 -8.32
CA HIS A 11 12.13 6.91 -9.04
C HIS A 11 11.44 5.81 -8.23
N ASP A 12 10.15 5.99 -7.95
CA ASP A 12 9.34 4.90 -7.41
C ASP A 12 9.48 3.68 -8.32
N LEU A 13 9.72 2.51 -7.72
CA LEU A 13 9.76 1.17 -8.34
C LEU A 13 8.37 0.75 -8.84
N THR A 14 7.73 1.63 -9.59
CA THR A 14 6.44 1.44 -10.22
C THR A 14 6.66 0.62 -11.47
N ILE A 15 6.04 -0.56 -11.51
CA ILE A 15 6.05 -1.40 -12.69
C ILE A 15 5.05 -0.79 -13.67
N ASP A 16 5.56 -0.11 -14.69
CA ASP A 16 4.77 0.65 -15.66
C ASP A 16 3.81 -0.21 -16.50
N SER A 17 4.07 -1.52 -16.58
CA SER A 17 3.17 -2.48 -17.22
C SER A 17 1.96 -2.86 -16.38
N LEU A 18 1.96 -2.59 -15.07
CA LEU A 18 0.86 -2.92 -14.18
C LEU A 18 -0.20 -1.82 -14.18
N THR A 19 -1.44 -2.25 -13.97
CA THR A 19 -2.56 -1.35 -13.64
C THR A 19 -2.41 -0.81 -12.22
N VAL A 20 -3.09 0.31 -11.94
CA VAL A 20 -3.13 0.89 -10.59
C VAL A 20 -3.61 -0.13 -9.55
N LEU A 21 -4.62 -0.93 -9.90
CA LEU A 21 -5.15 -1.98 -9.04
C LEU A 21 -4.12 -3.07 -8.74
N GLU A 22 -3.47 -3.61 -9.77
CA GLU A 22 -2.45 -4.67 -9.61
C GLU A 22 -1.26 -4.16 -8.80
N HIS A 23 -0.81 -2.93 -9.07
CA HIS A 23 0.25 -2.29 -8.32
C HIS A 23 -0.12 -2.15 -6.84
N MET A 24 -1.34 -1.70 -6.52
CA MET A 24 -1.82 -1.61 -5.13
C MET A 24 -1.93 -2.98 -4.46
N GLN A 25 -2.42 -3.99 -5.17
CA GLN A 25 -2.50 -5.36 -4.64
C GLN A 25 -1.12 -5.94 -4.36
N MET A 26 -0.16 -5.73 -5.25
CA MET A 26 1.23 -6.15 -5.06
C MET A 26 1.84 -5.44 -3.85
N MET A 27 1.72 -4.12 -3.76
CA MET A 27 2.25 -3.34 -2.65
C MET A 27 1.58 -3.73 -1.32
N ALA A 28 0.27 -3.98 -1.32
CA ALA A 28 -0.45 -4.48 -0.15
C ALA A 28 0.05 -5.86 0.28
N ARG A 29 0.36 -6.77 -0.64
CA ARG A 29 0.93 -8.08 -0.30
C ARG A 29 2.35 -7.98 0.28
N LEU A 30 3.13 -6.99 -0.14
CA LEU A 30 4.49 -6.77 0.34
C LEU A 30 4.54 -6.03 1.69
N LYS A 31 3.67 -5.04 1.89
CA LYS A 31 3.65 -4.18 3.08
C LYS A 31 2.71 -4.64 4.18
N MET A 32 1.64 -5.39 3.85
CA MET A 32 0.73 -5.90 4.87
C MET A 32 1.20 -7.24 5.41
N ASP A 33 0.91 -7.44 6.70
CA ASP A 33 1.17 -8.67 7.41
C ASP A 33 0.48 -9.89 6.76
N ARG A 34 1.17 -11.03 6.80
CA ARG A 34 0.76 -12.28 6.13
C ARG A 34 -0.57 -12.82 6.67
N TYR A 35 -0.88 -12.48 7.92
CA TYR A 35 -2.05 -12.95 8.64
C TYR A 35 -3.33 -12.14 8.33
N LEU A 36 -3.23 -11.07 7.52
CA LEU A 36 -4.40 -10.35 7.04
C LEU A 36 -5.14 -11.15 5.96
N ASN A 37 -6.43 -11.40 6.21
CA ASN A 37 -7.35 -12.01 5.26
C ASN A 37 -7.34 -11.27 3.92
N ALA A 38 -7.31 -12.03 2.82
CA ALA A 38 -7.28 -11.49 1.46
C ALA A 38 -8.49 -10.59 1.14
N THR A 39 -9.64 -10.89 1.73
CA THR A 39 -10.88 -10.10 1.61
C THR A 39 -10.73 -8.72 2.25
N HIS A 40 -10.18 -8.65 3.47
CA HIS A 40 -9.93 -7.38 4.16
C HIS A 40 -8.89 -6.53 3.41
N ARG A 41 -7.84 -7.17 2.87
CA ARG A 41 -6.86 -6.50 2.00
C ARG A 41 -7.54 -5.86 0.79
N THR A 42 -8.39 -6.61 0.11
CA THR A 42 -9.08 -6.16 -1.11
C THR A 42 -10.06 -5.03 -0.80
N GLN A 43 -10.88 -5.16 0.25
CA GLN A 43 -11.77 -4.10 0.70
C GLN A 43 -11.00 -2.82 1.04
N ARG A 44 -9.83 -2.94 1.68
CA ARG A 44 -9.02 -1.78 2.01
C ARG A 44 -8.44 -1.10 0.76
N ILE A 45 -7.96 -1.88 -0.21
CA ILE A 45 -7.49 -1.34 -1.49
C ILE A 45 -8.63 -0.58 -2.19
N LEU A 46 -9.84 -1.14 -2.23
CA LEU A 46 -11.00 -0.47 -2.82
C LEU A 46 -11.38 0.82 -2.08
N SER A 47 -11.35 0.82 -0.75
CA SER A 47 -11.55 2.03 0.07
C SER A 47 -10.52 3.10 -0.28
N LEU A 48 -9.24 2.73 -0.38
CA LEU A 48 -8.18 3.65 -0.74
C LEU A 48 -8.36 4.21 -2.16
N ILE A 49 -8.70 3.38 -3.13
CA ILE A 49 -8.98 3.83 -4.51
C ILE A 49 -10.12 4.85 -4.53
N SER A 50 -11.16 4.63 -3.71
CA SER A 50 -12.30 5.56 -3.56
C SER A 50 -11.90 6.86 -2.86
N GLU A 51 -11.16 6.77 -1.75
CA GLU A 51 -10.66 7.94 -0.98
C GLU A 51 -9.75 8.83 -1.84
N LEU A 52 -9.01 8.23 -2.76
CA LEU A 52 -8.08 8.92 -3.65
C LEU A 52 -8.73 9.52 -4.90
N GLY A 53 -10.01 9.23 -5.15
CA GLY A 53 -10.73 9.72 -6.34
C GLY A 53 -10.18 9.18 -7.67
N ILE A 54 -9.31 8.17 -7.64
CA ILE A 54 -8.68 7.56 -8.81
C ILE A 54 -9.43 6.33 -9.32
N VAL A 55 -10.70 6.17 -8.93
CA VAL A 55 -11.58 5.07 -9.35
C VAL A 55 -11.58 4.92 -10.89
N LYS A 56 -11.54 6.04 -11.62
CA LYS A 56 -11.49 6.07 -13.09
C LYS A 56 -10.17 5.53 -13.67
N CYS A 57 -9.08 5.64 -12.91
CA CYS A 57 -7.73 5.23 -13.31
C CYS A 57 -7.36 3.82 -12.81
N THR A 58 -8.26 3.13 -12.11
CA THR A 58 -8.01 1.83 -11.47
C THR A 58 -7.52 0.76 -12.45
N HIS A 59 -8.10 0.74 -13.65
CA HIS A 59 -7.77 -0.19 -14.73
C HIS A 59 -6.80 0.39 -15.76
N THR A 60 -6.34 1.63 -15.55
CA THR A 60 -5.35 2.27 -16.42
C THR A 60 -3.96 1.81 -16.01
N LYS A 61 -3.08 1.60 -17.00
CA LYS A 61 -1.68 1.28 -16.76
C LYS A 61 -0.97 2.47 -16.13
N LEU A 62 -0.01 2.22 -15.23
CA LEU A 62 0.79 3.31 -14.66
C LEU A 62 1.57 4.09 -15.73
N ALA A 63 1.93 3.43 -16.85
CA ALA A 63 2.56 4.06 -18.01
C ALA A 63 1.67 5.11 -18.71
N GLU A 64 0.34 4.95 -18.66
CA GLU A 64 -0.61 5.82 -19.36
C GLU A 64 -1.12 6.97 -18.48
N LEU A 65 -0.72 7.01 -17.20
CA LEU A 65 -1.04 8.11 -16.31
C LEU A 65 -0.19 9.33 -16.64
N SER A 66 -0.80 10.51 -16.60
CA SER A 66 -0.05 11.76 -16.60
C SER A 66 0.95 11.78 -15.45
N GLY A 67 2.16 12.32 -15.63
CA GLY A 67 3.20 12.33 -14.59
C GLY A 67 2.73 12.88 -13.24
N GLY A 68 1.80 13.85 -13.26
CA GLY A 68 1.15 14.37 -12.05
C GLY A 68 0.17 13.39 -11.40
N GLU A 69 -0.59 12.62 -12.18
CA GLU A 69 -1.46 11.56 -11.70
C GLU A 69 -0.66 10.40 -11.11
N LYS A 70 0.39 9.96 -11.81
CA LYS A 70 1.31 8.93 -11.33
C LYS A 70 1.93 9.33 -9.98
N LYS A 71 2.36 10.58 -9.82
CA LYS A 71 2.93 11.08 -8.57
C LYS A 71 1.90 11.14 -7.43
N ARG A 72 0.66 11.58 -7.72
CA ARG A 72 -0.45 11.57 -6.75
C ARG A 72 -0.78 10.15 -6.30
N VAL A 73 -0.93 9.22 -7.24
CA VAL A 73 -1.19 7.79 -6.97
C VAL A 73 -0.05 7.19 -6.15
N SER A 74 1.21 7.44 -6.51
CA SER A 74 2.35 6.87 -5.81
C SER A 74 2.47 7.38 -4.37
N LEU A 75 2.37 8.70 -4.17
CA LEU A 75 2.40 9.31 -2.83
C LEU A 75 1.25 8.78 -1.97
N ALA A 76 0.05 8.73 -2.53
CA ALA A 76 -1.12 8.21 -1.85
C ALA A 76 -0.97 6.75 -1.42
N VAL A 77 -0.52 5.88 -2.33
CA VAL A 77 -0.20 4.48 -2.03
C VAL A 77 0.83 4.43 -0.91
N GLN A 78 1.92 5.18 -1.04
CA GLN A 78 3.04 5.12 -0.11
C GLN A 78 2.64 5.58 1.29
N VAL A 79 1.92 6.71 1.40
CA VAL A 79 1.40 7.26 2.66
C VAL A 79 0.37 6.31 3.27
N SER A 80 -0.64 5.89 2.52
CA SER A 80 -1.71 5.05 3.06
C SER A 80 -1.21 3.69 3.52
N PHE A 81 -0.30 3.03 2.78
CA PHE A 81 0.28 1.76 3.23
C PHE A 81 1.29 1.92 4.37
N PHE A 82 2.00 3.05 4.45
CA PHE A 82 2.90 3.34 5.57
C PHE A 82 2.13 3.49 6.88
N PHE A 83 1.07 4.30 6.88
CA PHE A 83 0.19 4.45 8.04
C PHE A 83 -0.51 3.14 8.41
N LEU A 84 -0.94 2.36 7.42
CA LEU A 84 -1.62 1.09 7.70
C LEU A 84 -0.70 0.03 8.31
N SER A 85 0.52 -0.10 7.82
CA SER A 85 1.49 -1.03 8.40
C SER A 85 1.80 -0.66 9.85
N LYS A 86 1.92 0.64 10.15
CA LYS A 86 2.18 1.12 11.51
C LYS A 86 0.96 0.94 12.41
N TYR A 87 -0.22 1.34 11.98
CA TYR A 87 -1.47 1.23 12.73
C TYR A 87 -1.81 -0.24 13.05
N PHE A 88 -1.67 -1.14 12.07
CA PHE A 88 -1.96 -2.55 12.29
C PHE A 88 -0.91 -3.25 13.19
N SER A 89 0.35 -2.80 13.13
CA SER A 89 1.39 -3.29 14.03
C SER A 89 1.17 -2.84 15.47
N ASP A 90 0.63 -1.63 15.68
CA ASP A 90 0.34 -1.05 17.00
C ASP A 90 -0.91 -1.68 17.65
N HIS A 91 -1.92 -2.01 16.85
CA HIS A 91 -3.14 -2.67 17.35
C HIS A 91 -2.98 -4.18 17.66
N LYS A 92 -1.87 -4.81 17.27
CA LYS A 92 -1.53 -6.18 17.72
C LYS A 92 -0.98 -6.25 19.15
N THR A 93 -0.60 -5.12 19.75
CA THR A 93 -0.06 -5.06 21.13
C THR A 93 -1.11 -4.93 22.23
N GLN A 94 -2.42 -4.97 21.91
CA GLN A 94 -3.41 -5.22 22.95
C GLN A 94 -3.47 -6.74 23.21
N PRO A 95 -3.04 -7.22 24.38
CA PRO A 95 -3.22 -8.62 24.73
C PRO A 95 -4.72 -8.87 24.79
N VAL A 96 -5.20 -9.69 23.86
CA VAL A 96 -6.51 -10.31 23.95
C VAL A 96 -6.53 -11.02 25.30
N LEU A 97 -7.22 -10.42 26.28
CA LEU A 97 -7.57 -11.07 27.52
C LEU A 97 -8.37 -12.31 27.12
N ARG A 98 -7.68 -13.44 27.08
CA ARG A 98 -8.28 -14.77 27.11
C ARG A 98 -9.29 -14.74 28.25
N THR A 99 -10.56 -14.78 27.90
CA THR A 99 -11.62 -15.27 28.76
C THR A 99 -11.16 -16.63 29.30
N GLY A 100 -10.69 -16.61 30.54
CA GLY A 100 -10.51 -17.80 31.36
C GLY A 100 -11.73 -17.90 32.27
N ASN A 101 -12.30 -19.11 32.31
CA ASN A 101 -13.22 -19.68 33.31
C ASN A 101 -14.28 -18.77 33.93
#